data_AF-A0A967V6C1-F1
#
_entry.id   AF-A0A967V6C1-F1
#
_cell.length_a   1.000
_cell.length_b   1.000
_cell.length_c   1.000
_cell.angle_alpha   90.00
_cell.angle_beta   90.00
_cell.angle_gamma   90.00
#
_symmetry.space_group_name_H-M   'P 1'
#
loop_
_entity.id
_entity.type
_entity.pdbx_description
1 polymer ?
#
loop_
_entity_poly.entity_id
_entity_poly.type
_entity_poly.pdbx_seq_one_letter_code
_entity_poly.pdbx_strand_id
1 'polypeptide(L)'
;SESDEKDESEELANKTPEEILELAYQKMRDDLTDKLLNTIKTCSPSFFERLVIDLLLNMGYGGTRKDAGKAIGKTGDGGIDGIIKEDRFGLDIIYIQAKRWEASVGRPEIQKFAGALQGQRARKGIFITTSNFTKEAEQYVSNIDSKIILIDGDYLAQLMIDHNVGVHTSSSYEIKGIDSDYFTEE
;
A
#
# COMPACT_ATOMS: atom_id res chain seq x y z
N SER A 1 13.01 33.37 3.98
CA SER A 1 13.09 34.82 3.69
C SER A 1 11.82 35.46 4.23
N GLU A 2 11.84 36.68 4.78
CA GLU A 2 10.58 37.39 5.18
C GLU A 2 9.60 37.59 4.00
N SER A 3 10.09 37.44 2.77
CA SER A 3 9.28 37.38 1.56
C SER A 3 8.52 36.05 1.38
N ASP A 4 9.09 34.91 1.80
CA ASP A 4 8.50 33.59 1.61
C ASP A 4 7.39 33.33 2.66
N GLU A 5 7.57 33.82 3.90
CA GLU A 5 6.55 33.72 4.95
C GLU A 5 5.33 34.63 4.69
N LYS A 6 5.53 35.76 3.99
CA LYS A 6 4.42 36.64 3.56
C LYS A 6 3.61 36.03 2.43
N ASP A 7 4.25 35.34 1.49
CA ASP A 7 3.59 34.73 0.33
C ASP A 7 2.69 33.54 0.77
N GLU A 8 3.20 32.68 1.66
CA GLU A 8 2.41 31.55 2.20
C GLU A 8 1.18 32.00 3.01
N SER A 9 1.30 33.09 3.76
CA SER A 9 0.20 33.61 4.59
C SER A 9 -0.91 34.29 3.78
N GLU A 10 -0.60 34.94 2.66
CA GLU A 10 -1.58 35.47 1.73
C GLU A 10 -2.26 34.36 0.90
N GLU A 11 -1.54 33.29 0.56
CA GLU A 11 -2.07 32.17 -0.20
C GLU A 11 -3.08 31.32 0.61
N LEU A 12 -2.85 31.17 1.92
CA LEU A 12 -3.79 30.55 2.86
C LEU A 12 -5.03 31.42 3.12
N ALA A 13 -4.88 32.75 3.12
CA ALA A 13 -5.99 33.68 3.36
C ALA A 13 -7.05 33.68 2.22
N ASN A 14 -6.67 33.24 1.03
CA ASN A 14 -7.56 33.14 -0.13
C ASN A 14 -8.29 31.80 -0.27
N LYS A 15 -8.03 30.83 0.61
CA LYS A 15 -8.65 29.49 0.57
C LYS A 15 -9.91 29.43 1.41
N THR A 16 -10.88 28.67 0.93
CA THR A 16 -12.07 28.30 1.70
C THR A 16 -11.68 27.43 2.91
N PRO A 17 -12.48 27.41 3.99
CA PRO A 17 -12.25 26.50 5.12
C PRO A 17 -12.14 25.03 4.70
N GLU A 18 -12.90 24.61 3.70
CA GLU A 18 -12.87 23.26 3.12
C GLU A 18 -11.54 22.95 2.45
N GLU A 19 -10.99 23.88 1.65
CA GLU A 19 -9.66 23.73 1.04
C GLU A 19 -8.55 23.70 2.09
N ILE A 20 -8.65 24.52 3.14
CA ILE A 20 -7.69 24.52 4.25
C ILE A 20 -7.75 23.16 4.97
N LEU A 21 -8.95 22.62 5.20
CA LEU A 21 -9.13 21.32 5.83
C LEU A 21 -8.55 20.19 4.97
N GLU A 22 -8.77 20.21 3.66
CA GLU A 22 -8.22 19.21 2.74
C GLU A 22 -6.68 19.24 2.74
N LEU A 23 -6.07 20.42 2.65
CA LEU A 23 -4.61 20.56 2.72
C LEU A 23 -4.04 20.06 4.05
N ALA A 24 -4.71 20.40 5.17
CA ALA A 24 -4.33 19.92 6.48
C ALA A 24 -4.46 18.39 6.58
N TYR A 25 -5.52 17.82 6.01
CA TYR A 25 -5.75 16.37 5.97
C TYR A 25 -4.66 15.65 5.17
N GLN A 26 -4.31 16.14 3.97
CA GLN A 26 -3.24 15.56 3.16
C GLN A 26 -1.90 15.60 3.90
N LYS A 27 -1.56 16.74 4.52
CA LYS A 27 -0.34 16.85 5.33
C LYS A 27 -0.32 15.88 6.51
N MET A 28 -1.44 15.73 7.22
CA MET A 28 -1.55 14.74 8.30
C MET A 28 -1.38 13.30 7.81
N ARG A 29 -1.89 13.01 6.61
CA ARG A 29 -1.79 11.71 5.97
C ARG A 29 -0.36 11.41 5.50
N ASP A 30 0.34 12.38 4.93
CA ASP A 30 1.75 12.26 4.53
C ASP A 30 2.64 12.03 5.76
N ASP A 31 2.47 12.83 6.82
CA ASP A 31 3.19 12.65 8.09
C ASP A 31 2.94 11.26 8.70
N LEU A 32 1.72 10.73 8.57
CA LEU A 32 1.38 9.40 9.05
C LEU A 32 2.04 8.31 8.18
N THR A 33 2.07 8.49 6.87
CA THR A 33 2.72 7.59 5.91
C THR A 33 4.20 7.42 6.27
N ASP A 34 4.91 8.53 6.49
CA ASP A 34 6.33 8.52 6.90
C ASP A 34 6.55 7.82 8.24
N LYS A 35 5.73 8.15 9.25
CA LYS A 35 5.82 7.52 10.58
C LYS A 35 5.55 6.02 10.51
N LEU A 36 4.56 5.61 9.73
CA LEU A 36 4.18 4.22 9.55
C LEU A 36 5.28 3.44 8.84
N LEU A 37 5.81 3.97 7.74
CA LEU A 37 6.91 3.34 7.00
C LEU A 37 8.16 3.16 7.88
N ASN A 38 8.54 4.19 8.64
CA ASN A 38 9.65 4.11 9.59
C ASN A 38 9.40 3.06 10.67
N THR A 39 8.17 2.95 11.19
CA THR A 39 7.81 1.93 12.17
C THR A 39 7.95 0.52 11.58
N ILE A 40 7.48 0.29 10.36
CA ILE A 40 7.57 -1.00 9.67
C ILE A 40 9.03 -1.41 9.45
N LYS A 41 9.90 -0.46 9.07
CA LYS A 41 11.34 -0.72 8.89
C LYS A 41 12.02 -1.24 10.16
N THR A 42 11.52 -0.89 11.35
CA THR A 42 12.07 -1.40 12.63
C THR A 42 11.57 -2.81 13.01
N CYS A 43 10.55 -3.32 12.32
CA CYS A 43 9.95 -4.61 12.63
C CYS A 43 10.80 -5.79 12.10
N SER A 44 10.57 -6.99 12.65
CA SER A 44 11.24 -8.20 12.16
C SER A 44 10.78 -8.57 10.75
N PRO A 45 11.62 -9.21 9.92
CA PRO A 45 11.21 -9.71 8.60
C PRO A 45 9.95 -10.58 8.64
N SER A 46 9.86 -11.48 9.62
CA SER A 46 8.69 -12.33 9.83
C SER A 46 7.42 -11.58 10.25
N PHE A 47 7.56 -10.41 10.89
CA PHE A 47 6.43 -9.54 11.15
C PHE A 47 5.98 -8.83 9.87
N PHE A 48 6.94 -8.33 9.08
CA PHE A 48 6.65 -7.69 7.80
C PHE A 48 5.91 -8.60 6.82
N GLU A 49 6.35 -9.85 6.70
CA GLU A 49 5.66 -10.87 5.89
C GLU A 49 4.19 -11.04 6.33
N ARG A 50 3.93 -11.17 7.63
CA ARG A 50 2.56 -11.28 8.17
C ARG A 50 1.74 -10.02 7.92
N LEU A 51 2.32 -8.85 8.13
CA LEU A 51 1.68 -7.55 7.89
C LEU A 51 1.23 -7.40 6.44
N VAL A 52 2.07 -7.81 5.49
CA VAL A 52 1.72 -7.83 4.06
C VAL A 52 0.52 -8.74 3.78
N ILE A 53 0.49 -9.93 4.37
CA ILE A 53 -0.66 -10.84 4.22
C ILE A 53 -1.92 -10.20 4.83
N ASP A 54 -1.82 -9.65 6.04
CA ASP A 54 -2.94 -8.99 6.72
C ASP A 54 -3.49 -7.82 5.89
N LEU A 55 -2.61 -7.03 5.25
CA LEU A 55 -3.01 -5.97 4.33
C LEU A 55 -3.83 -6.51 3.17
N LEU A 56 -3.31 -7.50 2.45
CA LEU A 56 -4.01 -8.05 1.29
C LEU A 56 -5.36 -8.69 1.68
N LEU A 57 -5.45 -9.31 2.85
CA LEU A 57 -6.73 -9.81 3.37
C LEU A 57 -7.73 -8.67 3.65
N ASN A 58 -7.30 -7.55 4.22
CA ASN A 58 -8.15 -6.37 4.44
C ASN A 58 -8.55 -5.67 3.14
N MET A 59 -7.74 -5.79 2.09
CA MET A 59 -8.09 -5.36 0.73
C MET A 59 -9.10 -6.28 0.03
N GLY A 60 -9.44 -7.43 0.64
CA GLY A 60 -10.43 -8.38 0.12
C GLY A 60 -9.85 -9.55 -0.68
N TYR A 61 -8.52 -9.69 -0.74
CA TYR A 61 -7.88 -10.89 -1.28
C TYR A 61 -7.97 -12.07 -0.30
N GLY A 62 -7.68 -13.29 -0.76
CA GLY A 62 -7.63 -14.50 0.07
C GLY A 62 -8.92 -15.32 0.13
N GLY A 63 -9.98 -14.89 -0.57
CA GLY A 63 -11.21 -15.64 -0.73
C GLY A 63 -12.04 -15.74 0.55
N THR A 64 -12.32 -16.97 1.03
CA THR A 64 -13.09 -17.15 2.27
C THR A 64 -12.19 -17.07 3.51
N ARG A 65 -12.72 -16.63 4.67
CA ARG A 65 -11.97 -16.55 5.95
C ARG A 65 -11.25 -17.85 6.35
N LYS A 66 -11.73 -19.03 5.90
CA LYS A 66 -11.08 -20.34 6.14
C LYS A 66 -9.87 -20.59 5.24
N ASP A 67 -9.83 -19.99 4.05
CA ASP A 67 -8.71 -20.09 3.11
C ASP A 67 -7.62 -19.05 3.39
N ALA A 68 -7.99 -17.88 3.92
CA ALA A 68 -7.05 -16.86 4.40
C ALA A 68 -6.03 -17.41 5.40
N GLY A 69 -6.45 -18.33 6.28
CA GLY A 69 -5.55 -19.02 7.23
C GLY A 69 -4.56 -20.00 6.60
N LYS A 70 -4.76 -20.41 5.33
CA LYS A 70 -3.80 -21.22 4.54
C LYS A 70 -2.82 -20.37 3.72
N ALA A 71 -3.03 -19.06 3.61
CA ALA A 71 -2.08 -18.13 2.97
C ALA A 71 -0.75 -18.02 3.74
N ILE A 72 -0.71 -18.58 4.96
CA ILE A 72 0.42 -18.55 5.88
C ILE A 72 1.41 -19.66 5.52
N GLY A 73 2.33 -19.31 4.63
CA GLY A 73 3.75 -19.68 4.68
C GLY A 73 4.11 -21.17 4.80
N LYS A 74 4.46 -21.77 3.65
CA LYS A 74 5.66 -22.60 3.42
C LYS A 74 5.91 -22.61 1.90
N THR A 75 7.11 -22.42 1.35
CA THR A 75 8.47 -22.26 1.91
C THR A 75 9.36 -21.73 0.78
N GLY A 76 10.19 -20.74 1.08
CA GLY A 76 11.67 -20.85 1.05
C GLY A 76 12.38 -21.19 -0.26
N ASP A 77 11.67 -21.24 -1.38
CA ASP A 77 12.22 -21.65 -2.67
C ASP A 77 12.28 -20.43 -3.61
N GLY A 78 13.50 -20.05 -4.01
CA GLY A 78 13.74 -19.12 -5.12
C GLY A 78 13.35 -17.64 -4.93
N GLY A 79 12.56 -17.27 -3.91
CA GLY A 79 12.08 -15.91 -3.70
C GLY A 79 10.54 -15.77 -3.73
N ILE A 80 9.82 -16.62 -2.99
CA ILE A 80 8.38 -16.47 -2.77
C ILE A 80 8.13 -16.59 -1.27
N ASP A 81 7.48 -15.60 -0.69
CA ASP A 81 7.21 -15.54 0.75
C ASP A 81 5.76 -15.94 1.08
N GLY A 82 4.84 -15.74 0.14
CA GLY A 82 3.43 -16.03 0.35
C GLY A 82 2.65 -16.31 -0.93
N ILE A 83 1.46 -16.87 -0.76
CA ILE A 83 0.52 -17.15 -1.84
C ILE A 83 -0.87 -16.75 -1.36
N ILE A 84 -1.60 -15.98 -2.17
CA ILE A 84 -2.97 -15.54 -1.87
C ILE A 84 -3.89 -15.78 -3.07
N LYS A 85 -5.16 -16.07 -2.80
CA LYS A 85 -6.18 -16.21 -3.85
C LYS A 85 -6.70 -14.84 -4.26
N GLU A 86 -6.89 -14.61 -5.55
CA GLU A 86 -7.49 -13.37 -6.06
C GLU A 86 -8.99 -13.31 -5.76
N ASP A 87 -9.66 -14.44 -5.86
CA ASP A 87 -11.11 -14.55 -5.76
C ASP A 87 -11.56 -15.62 -4.74
N ARG A 88 -12.88 -15.64 -4.45
CA ARG A 88 -13.48 -16.56 -3.47
C ARG A 88 -13.49 -18.03 -3.91
N PHE A 89 -13.51 -18.28 -5.21
CA PHE A 89 -13.43 -19.63 -5.79
C PHE A 89 -11.98 -20.13 -5.89
N GLY A 90 -11.00 -19.22 -5.83
CA GLY A 90 -9.57 -19.52 -5.89
C GLY A 90 -9.14 -19.99 -7.27
N LEU A 91 -9.77 -19.45 -8.32
CA LEU A 91 -9.40 -19.75 -9.71
C LEU A 91 -8.06 -19.11 -10.06
N ASP A 92 -7.82 -17.94 -9.50
CA ASP A 92 -6.57 -17.22 -9.65
C ASP A 92 -5.76 -17.17 -8.35
N ILE A 93 -4.46 -17.44 -8.49
CA ILE A 93 -3.47 -17.44 -7.42
C ILE A 93 -2.45 -16.34 -7.69
N ILE A 94 -2.23 -15.51 -6.69
CA ILE A 94 -1.24 -14.42 -6.67
C ILE A 94 -0.11 -14.82 -5.74
N TYR A 95 1.11 -14.76 -6.25
CA TYR A 95 2.33 -15.03 -5.50
C TYR A 95 2.91 -13.74 -4.94
N ILE A 96 3.45 -13.79 -3.73
CA ILE A 96 3.89 -12.60 -3.00
C ILE A 96 5.35 -12.77 -2.61
N GLN A 97 6.14 -11.73 -2.86
CA GLN A 97 7.44 -11.52 -2.24
C GLN A 97 7.36 -10.21 -1.46
N ALA A 98 7.72 -10.25 -0.18
CA ALA A 98 7.77 -9.14 0.76
C ALA A 98 9.21 -8.98 1.27
N LYS A 99 9.93 -7.97 0.78
CA LYS A 99 11.29 -7.67 1.22
C LYS A 99 11.39 -6.41 2.07
N ARG A 100 11.82 -6.57 3.31
CA ARG A 100 12.28 -5.45 4.12
C ARG A 100 13.68 -5.03 3.66
N TRP A 101 13.80 -3.83 3.11
CA TRP A 101 15.05 -3.29 2.58
C TRP A 101 15.21 -1.80 2.87
N GLU A 102 16.47 -1.41 2.98
CA GLU A 102 16.87 0.00 3.08
C GLU A 102 17.20 0.56 1.69
N ALA A 103 18.02 -0.14 0.92
CA ALA A 103 18.40 0.26 -0.43
C ALA A 103 17.31 -0.03 -1.46
N SER A 104 17.34 0.72 -2.57
CA SER A 104 16.40 0.52 -3.67
C SER A 104 16.49 -0.88 -4.27
N VAL A 105 15.33 -1.44 -4.59
CA VAL A 105 15.17 -2.74 -5.25
C VAL A 105 15.56 -2.61 -6.73
N GLY A 106 16.63 -3.27 -7.14
CA GLY A 106 17.05 -3.31 -8.53
C GLY A 106 16.41 -4.44 -9.35
N ARG A 107 16.57 -4.35 -10.67
CA ARG A 107 16.14 -5.37 -11.65
C ARG A 107 16.53 -6.83 -11.30
N PRO A 108 17.73 -7.15 -10.78
CA PRO A 108 18.11 -8.55 -10.50
C PRO A 108 17.14 -9.27 -9.56
N GLU A 109 16.57 -8.54 -8.62
CA GLU A 109 15.69 -9.10 -7.59
C GLU A 109 14.29 -9.34 -8.15
N ILE A 110 13.82 -8.44 -9.01
CA ILE A 110 12.59 -8.65 -9.79
C ILE A 110 12.76 -9.80 -10.79
N GLN A 111 13.93 -9.93 -11.43
CA GLN A 111 14.25 -11.05 -12.31
C GLN A 111 14.20 -12.39 -11.58
N LYS A 112 14.78 -12.43 -10.38
CA LYS A 112 14.75 -13.61 -9.52
C LYS A 112 13.30 -13.98 -9.16
N PHE A 113 12.49 -13.01 -8.78
CA PHE A 113 11.06 -13.24 -8.50
C PHE A 113 10.31 -13.74 -9.74
N ALA A 114 10.48 -13.10 -10.89
CA ALA A 114 9.88 -13.54 -12.15
C ALA A 114 10.28 -14.98 -12.53
N GLY A 115 11.55 -15.36 -12.31
CA GLY A 115 12.02 -16.74 -12.50
C GLY A 115 11.36 -17.73 -11.54
N ALA A 116 11.16 -17.34 -10.28
CA ALA A 116 10.43 -18.15 -9.30
C ALA A 116 8.96 -18.36 -9.72
N LEU A 117 8.28 -17.32 -10.22
CA LEU A 117 6.93 -17.43 -10.78
C LEU A 117 6.86 -18.42 -11.94
N GLN A 118 7.80 -18.32 -12.89
CA GLN A 118 7.88 -19.24 -14.02
C GLN A 118 8.08 -20.69 -13.58
N GLY A 119 8.95 -20.93 -12.58
CA GLY A 119 9.16 -22.25 -11.99
C GLY A 119 7.87 -22.86 -11.40
N GLN A 120 7.00 -22.01 -10.83
CA GLN A 120 5.69 -22.40 -10.31
C GLN A 120 4.57 -22.42 -11.36
N ARG A 121 4.90 -22.17 -12.64
CA ARG A 121 3.92 -21.99 -13.74
C ARG A 121 2.88 -20.90 -13.43
N ALA A 122 3.26 -19.94 -12.60
CA ALA A 122 2.43 -18.81 -12.20
C ALA A 122 2.60 -17.64 -13.16
N ARG A 123 1.56 -16.80 -13.25
CA ARG A 123 1.56 -15.60 -14.12
C ARG A 123 1.33 -14.30 -13.38
N LYS A 124 0.87 -14.34 -12.12
CA LYS A 124 0.51 -13.17 -11.32
C LYS A 124 1.36 -13.13 -10.06
N GLY A 125 1.96 -11.97 -9.79
CA GLY A 125 2.74 -11.77 -8.57
C GLY A 125 2.70 -10.34 -8.08
N ILE A 126 2.93 -10.17 -6.77
CA ILE A 126 3.11 -8.87 -6.13
C ILE A 126 4.47 -8.88 -5.45
N PHE A 127 5.30 -7.89 -5.76
CA PHE A 127 6.56 -7.64 -5.07
C PHE A 127 6.39 -6.39 -4.20
N ILE A 128 6.53 -6.57 -2.89
CA ILE A 128 6.35 -5.52 -1.89
C ILE A 128 7.68 -5.26 -1.20
N THR A 129 8.03 -3.99 -1.02
CA THR A 129 9.24 -3.57 -0.32
C THR A 129 8.97 -2.40 0.62
N THR A 130 9.84 -2.20 1.60
CA THR A 130 9.87 -0.98 2.43
C THR A 130 10.74 0.14 1.84
N SER A 131 11.31 -0.07 0.65
CA SER A 131 12.15 0.89 -0.07
C SER A 131 11.54 1.23 -1.43
N ASN A 132 12.30 1.85 -2.31
CA ASN A 132 11.88 2.22 -3.67
C ASN A 132 12.38 1.22 -4.70
N PHE A 133 11.76 1.18 -5.88
CA PHE A 133 12.28 0.44 -7.02
C PHE A 133 13.18 1.33 -7.90
N THR A 134 14.17 0.73 -8.56
CA THR A 134 14.91 1.45 -9.59
C THR A 134 14.11 1.51 -10.89
N LYS A 135 14.36 2.52 -11.74
CA LYS A 135 13.69 2.65 -13.04
C LYS A 135 13.88 1.40 -13.92
N GLU A 136 15.04 0.75 -13.84
CA GLU A 136 15.30 -0.49 -14.57
C GLU A 136 14.46 -1.67 -14.06
N ALA A 137 14.12 -1.69 -12.78
CA ALA A 137 13.24 -2.69 -12.19
C ALA A 137 11.80 -2.52 -12.70
N GLU A 138 11.30 -1.29 -12.69
CA GLU A 138 9.96 -0.94 -13.20
C GLU A 138 9.84 -1.23 -14.71
N GLN A 139 10.82 -0.80 -15.50
CA GLN A 139 10.87 -1.08 -16.94
C GLN A 139 10.93 -2.57 -17.23
N TYR A 140 11.63 -3.36 -16.41
CA TYR A 140 11.71 -4.80 -16.61
C TYR A 140 10.34 -5.47 -16.44
N VAL A 141 9.56 -5.08 -15.42
CA VAL A 141 8.20 -5.63 -15.20
C VAL A 141 7.27 -5.36 -16.37
N SER A 142 7.36 -4.19 -16.98
CA SER A 142 6.53 -3.82 -18.15
C SER A 142 6.84 -4.63 -19.42
N ASN A 143 7.99 -5.30 -19.47
CA ASN A 143 8.48 -5.99 -20.67
C ASN A 143 8.35 -7.52 -20.60
N ILE A 144 7.87 -8.08 -19.49
CA ILE A 144 7.73 -9.53 -19.31
C ILE A 144 6.28 -9.98 -19.43
N ASP A 145 6.05 -11.23 -19.83
CA ASP A 145 4.71 -11.81 -19.95
C ASP A 145 4.00 -12.01 -18.60
N SER A 146 4.75 -12.07 -17.51
CA SER A 146 4.20 -12.24 -16.15
C SER A 146 3.69 -10.90 -15.63
N LYS A 147 2.47 -10.88 -15.10
CA LYS A 147 1.88 -9.69 -14.47
C LYS A 147 2.41 -9.56 -13.04
N ILE A 148 3.48 -8.80 -12.88
CA ILE A 148 4.05 -8.45 -11.57
C ILE A 148 3.59 -7.03 -11.20
N ILE A 149 3.07 -6.84 -9.99
CA ILE A 149 2.79 -5.52 -9.43
C ILE A 149 3.88 -5.18 -8.42
N LEU A 150 4.43 -3.97 -8.53
CA LEU A 150 5.43 -3.44 -7.62
C LEU A 150 4.75 -2.51 -6.60
N ILE A 151 4.98 -2.74 -5.31
CA ILE A 151 4.47 -1.90 -4.22
C ILE A 151 5.68 -1.45 -3.39
N ASP A 152 5.98 -0.16 -3.45
CA ASP A 152 7.08 0.45 -2.71
C ASP A 152 6.66 0.83 -1.29
N GLY A 153 7.61 1.38 -0.52
CA GLY A 153 7.37 1.72 0.89
C GLY A 153 6.27 2.76 1.09
N ASP A 154 6.24 3.80 0.25
CA ASP A 154 5.28 4.89 0.37
C ASP A 154 3.88 4.40 -0.01
N TYR A 155 3.75 3.68 -1.13
CA TYR A 155 2.47 3.12 -1.54
C TYR A 155 1.97 2.06 -0.56
N LEU A 156 2.86 1.23 0.00
CA LEU A 156 2.50 0.28 1.05
C LEU A 156 1.89 0.99 2.26
N ALA A 157 2.51 2.06 2.75
CA ALA A 157 2.02 2.79 3.91
C ALA A 157 0.68 3.47 3.64
N GLN A 158 0.48 4.03 2.43
CA GLN A 158 -0.83 4.56 2.02
C GLN A 158 -1.92 3.48 2.01
N LEU A 159 -1.63 2.31 1.42
CA LEU A 159 -2.56 1.18 1.42
C LEU A 159 -2.92 0.72 2.84
N MET A 160 -1.95 0.70 3.75
CA MET A 160 -2.20 0.38 5.14
C MET A 160 -3.15 1.38 5.82
N ILE A 161 -3.01 2.67 5.52
CA ILE A 161 -3.92 3.71 6.02
C ILE A 161 -5.33 3.48 5.47
N ASP A 162 -5.45 3.30 4.15
CA ASP A 162 -6.76 3.14 3.46
C ASP A 162 -7.52 1.89 3.91
N HIS A 163 -6.79 0.83 4.23
CA HIS A 163 -7.35 -0.45 4.65
C HIS A 163 -7.31 -0.69 6.17
N ASN A 164 -7.03 0.36 6.96
CA ASN A 164 -7.04 0.33 8.43
C ASN A 164 -6.12 -0.75 9.04
N VAL A 165 -4.92 -0.93 8.47
CA VAL A 165 -3.93 -1.91 8.94
C VAL A 165 -2.81 -1.19 9.68
N GLY A 166 -2.60 -1.53 10.95
CA GLY A 166 -1.55 -0.91 11.78
C GLY A 166 -1.84 0.55 12.17
N VAL A 167 -3.04 1.06 11.88
CA VAL A 167 -3.50 2.41 12.22
C VAL A 167 -4.84 2.35 12.95
N HIS A 168 -5.24 3.46 13.55
CA HIS A 168 -6.55 3.63 14.18
C HIS A 168 -7.07 5.06 13.99
N THR A 169 -8.38 5.24 13.99
CA THR A 169 -9.01 6.56 13.99
C THR A 169 -8.79 7.24 15.34
N SER A 170 -8.06 8.36 15.34
CA SER A 170 -7.82 9.15 16.56
C SER A 170 -8.98 10.10 16.87
N SER A 171 -9.53 10.76 15.84
CA SER A 171 -10.63 11.73 15.94
C SER A 171 -11.54 11.64 14.71
N SER A 172 -12.80 12.06 14.86
CA SER A 172 -13.77 12.20 13.76
C SER A 172 -14.50 13.53 13.90
N TYR A 173 -14.61 14.29 12.81
CA TYR A 173 -15.31 15.57 12.76
C TYR A 173 -16.43 15.49 11.73
N GLU A 174 -17.65 15.89 12.11
CA GLU A 174 -18.80 15.92 11.20
C GLU A 174 -19.07 17.35 10.75
N ILE A 175 -19.12 17.56 9.42
CA ILE A 175 -19.52 18.84 8.83
C ILE A 175 -20.99 18.72 8.41
N LYS A 176 -21.84 19.65 8.87
CA LYS A 176 -23.28 19.67 8.55
C LYS A 176 -23.55 20.73 7.49
N GLY A 177 -24.32 20.36 6.47
CA GLY A 177 -24.88 21.27 5.48
C GLY A 177 -26.39 21.45 5.69
N ILE A 178 -26.96 22.46 5.04
CA ILE A 178 -28.41 22.60 4.96
C ILE A 178 -28.96 21.49 4.06
N ASP A 179 -29.84 20.66 4.60
CA ASP A 179 -30.66 19.74 3.81
C ASP A 179 -31.78 20.56 3.14
N SER A 180 -31.59 20.90 1.87
CA SER A 180 -32.54 21.76 1.16
C SER A 180 -33.90 21.09 0.96
N ASP A 181 -33.93 19.76 0.82
CA ASP A 181 -35.16 19.00 0.59
C ASP A 181 -36.10 19.11 1.81
N TYR A 182 -35.54 19.13 3.03
CA TYR A 182 -36.32 19.33 4.26
C TYR A 182 -37.08 20.66 4.31
N PHE A 183 -36.55 21.71 3.67
CA PHE A 183 -37.15 23.06 3.68
C PHE A 183 -38.00 23.33 2.43
N THR A 184 -38.24 22.34 1.59
CA THR A 184 -39.14 22.48 0.45
C THR A 184 -40.57 22.20 0.95
N GLU A 185 -41.38 23.25 1.08
CA GLU A 185 -42.83 23.10 1.30
C GLU A 185 -43.47 22.65 -0.03
N GLU A 186 -44.29 21.59 -0.02
CA GLU A 186 -45.12 21.18 -1.18
C GLU A 186 -46.13 22.25 -1.61
#